data_AF-A0A3D1DJ03-F1
#
_entry.id   AF-A0A3D1DJ03-F1
#
_cell.length_a   1.000
_cell.length_b   1.000
_cell.length_c   1.000
_cell.angle_alpha   90.00
_cell.angle_beta   90.00
_cell.angle_gamma   90.00
#
_symmetry.space_group_name_H-M   'P 1'
#
loop_
_entity.id
_entity.type
_entity.pdbx_description
1 polymer ?
#
loop_
_entity_poly.entity_id
_entity_poly.type
_entity_poly.pdbx_seq_one_letter_code
_entity_poly.pdbx_strand_id
1 'polypeptide(L)'
;VGGLVVAVLSGSHTSVSGPAAGLTAVVASQIASLGSFQAFLVAVLLAGVIQLALGAIRTGTLANYFPISVIKGLLAAIGVILILKMAPKMIGHDAALGISDLNSLSQIQSTVSGLNPMAAIIG
;
A
#
# COMPACT_ATOMS: atom_id res chain seq x y z
N VAL A 1 14.01 10.66 2.61
CA VAL A 1 13.87 12.08 3.03
C VAL A 1 12.80 12.25 4.10
N GLY A 2 11.51 11.96 3.83
CA GLY A 2 10.44 12.09 4.84
C GLY A 2 10.72 11.36 6.16
N GLY A 3 11.21 10.12 6.09
CA GLY A 3 11.58 9.36 7.29
C GLY A 3 12.74 9.96 8.09
N LEU A 4 13.69 10.64 7.45
CA LEU A 4 14.80 11.32 8.13
C LEU A 4 14.28 12.54 8.90
N VAL A 5 13.43 13.34 8.24
CA VAL A 5 12.83 14.54 8.85
C VAL A 5 11.92 14.17 10.01
N VAL A 6 11.08 13.15 9.85
CA VAL A 6 10.17 12.66 10.89
C VAL A 6 10.95 12.00 12.04
N ALA A 7 12.02 11.24 11.76
CA ALA A 7 12.82 10.61 12.81
C ALA A 7 13.45 11.66 13.76
N VAL A 8 13.90 12.80 13.24
CA VAL A 8 14.45 13.89 14.06
C VAL A 8 13.37 14.60 14.89
N LEU A 9 12.14 14.73 14.36
CA LEU A 9 11.04 15.44 15.01
C LEU A 9 10.17 14.57 15.94
N SER A 10 10.14 13.25 15.76
CA SER A 10 9.15 12.37 16.41
C SER A 10 9.51 11.96 17.86
N GLY A 11 10.75 12.15 18.31
CA GLY A 11 11.17 11.86 19.69
C GLY A 11 11.06 10.39 20.16
N SER A 12 10.76 9.44 19.26
CA SER A 12 10.57 8.02 19.58
C SER A 12 11.71 7.16 19.05
N HIS A 13 12.35 6.39 19.94
CA HIS A 13 13.48 5.52 19.60
C HIS A 13 13.10 4.24 18.82
N THR A 14 11.81 3.88 18.74
CA THR A 14 11.35 2.64 18.08
C THR A 14 10.53 2.89 16.80
N SER A 15 10.28 4.15 16.44
CA SER A 15 9.47 4.49 15.28
C SER A 15 10.32 4.63 14.02
N VAL A 16 10.08 3.77 13.02
CA VAL A 16 10.71 3.86 11.70
C VAL A 16 9.67 4.38 10.71
N SER A 17 9.94 5.54 10.13
CA SER A 17 9.07 6.14 9.12
C SER A 17 9.58 5.80 7.72
N GLY A 18 8.80 4.98 7.00
CA GLY A 18 9.06 4.58 5.62
C GLY A 18 7.77 4.38 4.83
N PRO A 19 7.82 4.36 3.48
CA PRO A 19 6.64 4.09 2.67
C PRO A 19 6.23 2.62 2.83
N ALA A 20 5.05 2.38 3.40
CA ALA A 20 4.47 1.04 3.45
C ALA A 20 4.12 0.57 2.02
N ALA A 21 4.24 -0.73 1.75
CA ALA A 21 3.92 -1.33 0.45
C ALA A 21 2.47 -1.03 -0.01
N GLY A 22 1.54 -0.81 0.93
CA GLY A 22 0.19 -0.36 0.62
C GLY A 22 0.14 1.10 0.13
N LEU A 23 0.98 1.97 0.69
CA LEU A 23 1.02 3.40 0.35
C LEU A 23 1.55 3.62 -1.07
N THR A 24 2.54 2.84 -1.52
CA THR A 24 3.06 2.92 -2.89
C THR A 24 2.00 2.51 -3.93
N ALA A 25 1.20 1.48 -3.65
CA ALA A 25 0.09 1.08 -4.51
C ALA A 25 -0.99 2.17 -4.62
N VAL A 26 -1.32 2.83 -3.50
CA VAL A 26 -2.25 3.95 -3.49
C VAL A 26 -1.68 5.13 -4.29
N VAL A 27 -0.42 5.49 -4.11
CA VAL A 27 0.25 6.55 -4.88
C VAL A 27 0.16 6.27 -6.38
N ALA A 28 0.48 5.05 -6.81
CA ALA A 28 0.39 4.66 -8.22
C ALA A 28 -1.03 4.80 -8.79
N SER A 29 -2.04 4.35 -8.04
CA SER A 29 -3.45 4.49 -8.43
C SER A 29 -3.91 5.95 -8.50
N GLN A 30 -3.46 6.80 -7.58
CA GLN A 30 -3.84 8.21 -7.56
C GLN A 30 -3.12 9.01 -8.65
N ILE A 31 -1.86 8.71 -8.97
CA ILE A 31 -1.18 9.32 -10.12
C ILE A 31 -1.91 8.96 -11.42
N ALA A 32 -2.33 7.69 -11.58
CA ALA A 32 -3.10 7.27 -12.74
C ALA A 32 -4.47 7.98 -12.83
N SER A 33 -5.14 8.17 -11.69
CA SER A 33 -6.46 8.81 -11.62
C SER A 33 -6.40 10.33 -11.85
N LEU A 34 -5.37 11.00 -11.35
CA LEU A 34 -5.16 12.45 -11.53
C LEU A 34 -4.49 12.78 -12.87
N GLY A 35 -3.93 11.79 -13.57
CA GLY A 35 -3.30 11.94 -14.89
C GLY A 35 -1.99 12.74 -14.90
N SER A 36 -1.58 13.33 -13.79
CA SER A 36 -0.37 14.13 -13.67
C SER A 36 0.31 13.95 -12.31
N PHE A 37 1.62 13.70 -12.34
CA PHE A 37 2.44 13.63 -11.13
C PHE A 37 2.46 14.95 -10.36
N GLN A 38 2.40 16.09 -11.06
CA GLN A 38 2.41 17.40 -10.44
C GLN A 38 1.11 17.67 -9.68
N ALA A 39 -0.03 17.23 -10.22
CA ALA A 39 -1.32 17.30 -9.52
C ALA A 39 -1.32 16.45 -8.23
N PHE A 40 -0.70 15.26 -8.29
CA PHE A 40 -0.52 14.41 -7.11
C PHE A 40 0.34 15.09 -6.02
N LEU A 41 1.46 15.71 -6.38
CA LEU A 41 2.31 16.42 -5.42
C LEU A 41 1.57 17.57 -4.72
N VAL A 42 0.76 18.34 -5.45
CA VAL A 42 -0.06 19.41 -4.87
C VAL A 42 -1.10 18.83 -3.91
N ALA A 43 -1.75 17.72 -4.28
CA ALA A 43 -2.70 17.03 -3.40
C ALA A 43 -2.03 16.51 -2.11
N VAL A 44 -0.82 15.95 -2.21
CA VAL A 44 -0.04 15.50 -1.05
C VAL A 44 0.35 16.67 -0.14
N LEU A 45 0.75 17.81 -0.72
CA LEU A 45 1.06 19.01 0.06
C LEU A 45 -0.17 19.52 0.81
N LEU A 46 -1.32 19.58 0.14
CA LEU A 46 -2.59 19.98 0.75
C LEU A 46 -3.00 19.03 1.89
N ALA A 47 -2.87 17.71 1.66
CA ALA A 47 -3.11 16.69 2.68
C ALA A 47 -2.18 16.84 3.89
N GLY A 48 -0.91 17.18 3.67
CA GLY A 48 0.06 17.47 4.74
C GLY A 48 -0.34 18.69 5.58
N VAL A 49 -0.81 19.77 4.95
CA VAL A 49 -1.31 20.96 5.66
C VAL A 49 -2.53 20.61 6.52
N ILE A 50 -3.47 19.83 5.98
CA ILE A 50 -4.64 19.34 6.73
C ILE A 50 -4.19 18.46 7.90
N GLN A 51 -3.21 17.58 7.69
CA GLN A 51 -2.69 16.70 8.74
C GLN A 51 -2.02 17.50 9.88
N LEU A 52 -1.29 18.57 9.56
CA LEU A 52 -0.72 19.49 10.56
C LEU A 52 -1.82 20.24 11.33
N ALA A 53 -2.85 20.72 10.64
CA ALA A 53 -3.99 21.38 11.27
C ALA A 53 -4.75 20.44 12.23
N LEU A 54 -5.03 19.20 11.79
CA LEU A 54 -5.64 18.17 12.64
C LEU A 54 -4.73 17.77 13.82
N GLY A 55 -3.41 17.76 13.61
CA GLY A 55 -2.42 17.56 14.66
C GLY A 55 -2.46 18.66 15.72
N ALA A 56 -2.61 19.93 15.31
CA ALA A 56 -2.72 21.08 16.21
C ALA A 56 -3.99 21.03 17.06
N ILE A 57 -5.11 20.54 16.51
CA ILE A 57 -6.38 20.37 17.23
C ILE A 57 -6.36 19.06 18.09
N ARG A 58 -5.26 18.31 18.09
CA ARG A 58 -5.09 17.01 18.79
C ARG A 58 -6.14 15.97 18.42
N THR A 59 -6.65 16.01 17.19
CA THR A 59 -7.60 15.01 16.68
C THR A 59 -7.01 13.60 16.63
N GLY A 60 -5.69 13.44 16.79
CA GLY A 60 -5.03 12.14 16.90
C GLY A 60 -5.53 11.25 18.04
N THR A 61 -6.15 11.79 19.09
CA THR A 61 -6.79 11.00 20.15
C THR A 61 -7.99 10.18 19.64
N LEU A 62 -8.57 10.56 18.50
CA LEU A 62 -9.66 9.82 17.86
C LEU A 62 -9.23 8.42 17.42
N ALA A 63 -7.92 8.21 17.15
CA ALA A 63 -7.37 6.89 16.84
C ALA A 63 -7.53 5.88 17.98
N ASN A 64 -7.61 6.35 19.24
CA ASN A 64 -7.79 5.48 20.41
C ASN A 64 -9.22 4.93 20.54
N TYR A 65 -10.19 5.47 19.79
CA TYR A 65 -11.57 5.00 19.79
C TYR A 65 -11.79 3.80 18.85
N PHE A 66 -10.82 3.47 18.01
CA PHE A 66 -10.91 2.29 17.16
C PHE A 66 -10.66 1.02 17.98
N PRO A 67 -11.61 0.08 18.02
CA PRO A 67 -11.42 -1.15 18.77
C PRO A 67 -10.26 -1.97 18.18
N ILE A 68 -9.45 -2.57 19.06
CA ILE A 68 -8.26 -3.35 18.69
C ILE A 68 -8.61 -4.48 17.70
N SER A 69 -9.83 -5.04 17.79
CA SER A 69 -10.34 -6.05 16.85
C SER A 69 -10.35 -5.58 15.40
N VAL A 70 -10.67 -4.30 15.14
CA VAL A 70 -10.69 -3.72 13.79
C VAL A 70 -9.26 -3.55 13.25
N ILE A 71 -8.34 -3.08 14.10
CA ILE A 71 -6.93 -2.88 13.72
C ILE A 71 -6.27 -4.22 13.36
N LYS A 72 -6.54 -5.27 14.16
CA LYS A 72 -6.07 -6.63 13.87
C LYS A 72 -6.67 -7.18 12.57
N GLY A 73 -7.95 -6.94 12.32
CA GLY A 73 -8.61 -7.30 11.06
C GLY A 73 -7.98 -6.61 9.84
N LEU A 74 -7.68 -5.31 9.96
CA LEU A 74 -7.01 -4.54 8.91
C LEU A 74 -5.60 -5.09 8.60
N LEU A 75 -4.81 -5.39 9.65
CA LEU A 75 -3.48 -5.98 9.48
C LEU A 75 -3.54 -7.38 8.85
N ALA A 76 -4.50 -8.21 9.25
CA ALA A 76 -4.73 -9.53 8.65
C ALA A 76 -5.09 -9.40 7.16
N ALA A 77 -5.98 -8.47 6.81
CA ALA A 77 -6.36 -8.22 5.42
C ALA A 77 -5.17 -7.74 4.57
N ILE A 78 -4.38 -6.78 5.07
CA ILE A 78 -3.16 -6.31 4.38
C ILE A 78 -2.16 -7.47 4.20
N GLY A 79 -1.97 -8.32 5.22
CA GLY A 79 -1.12 -9.50 5.13
C GLY A 79 -1.57 -10.47 4.03
N VAL A 80 -2.86 -10.79 3.97
CA VAL A 80 -3.44 -11.64 2.92
C VAL A 80 -3.27 -11.00 1.54
N ILE A 81 -3.53 -9.70 1.39
CA ILE A 81 -3.34 -8.97 0.12
C ILE A 81 -1.89 -9.04 -0.35
N LEU A 82 -0.92 -8.90 0.57
CA LEU A 82 0.50 -8.97 0.22
C LEU A 82 0.90 -10.37 -0.26
N ILE A 83 0.45 -11.43 0.43
CA ILE A 83 0.68 -12.82 0.00
C ILE A 83 0.12 -13.06 -1.39
N LEU A 84 -1.12 -12.63 -1.62
CA LEU A 84 -1.79 -12.77 -2.93
C LEU A 84 -1.10 -11.96 -4.04
N LYS A 85 -0.54 -10.78 -3.73
CA LYS A 85 0.19 -9.96 -4.70
C LYS A 85 1.59 -10.48 -5.02
N MET A 86 2.26 -11.13 -4.07
CA MET A 86 3.61 -11.67 -4.28
C MET A 86 3.57 -12.99 -5.07
N ALA A 87 2.54 -13.83 -4.89
CA ALA A 87 2.41 -15.13 -5.57
C ALA A 87 2.52 -15.08 -7.12
N PRO A 88 1.78 -14.24 -7.87
CA PRO A 88 1.91 -14.18 -9.33
C PRO A 88 3.22 -13.54 -9.77
N LYS A 89 3.76 -12.58 -9.00
CA LYS A 89 5.03 -11.92 -9.29
C LYS A 89 6.22 -12.88 -9.15
N MET A 90 6.16 -13.86 -8.25
CA MET A 90 7.17 -14.92 -8.11
C MET A 90 7.11 -15.95 -9.25
N ILE A 91 5.95 -16.15 -9.86
CA ILE A 91 5.73 -17.12 -10.95
C ILE A 91 6.11 -16.55 -12.33
N GLY A 92 6.53 -15.28 -12.40
CA GLY A 92 7.04 -14.66 -13.63
C GLY A 92 5.95 -14.20 -14.59
N HIS A 93 4.72 -13.99 -14.10
CA HIS A 93 3.65 -13.36 -14.85
C HIS A 93 3.40 -11.96 -14.29
N ASP A 94 3.55 -10.93 -15.14
CA ASP A 94 3.28 -9.53 -14.80
C ASP A 94 1.78 -9.21 -14.66
N ALA A 95 0.91 -10.22 -14.57
CA ALA A 95 -0.48 -9.99 -14.19
C ALA A 95 -0.56 -9.86 -12.67
N ALA A 96 -0.73 -8.62 -12.21
CA ALA A 96 -1.15 -8.36 -10.85
C ALA A 96 -2.56 -8.94 -10.66
N LEU A 97 -2.69 -10.19 -10.21
CA LEU A 97 -3.96 -10.80 -9.84
C LEU A 97 -4.57 -10.00 -8.69
N GLY A 98 -5.48 -9.09 -9.00
CA GLY A 98 -6.35 -8.47 -8.03
C GLY A 98 -7.41 -9.47 -7.57
N ILE A 99 -8.05 -9.20 -6.43
CA ILE A 99 -9.24 -9.95 -5.98
C ILE A 99 -10.36 -9.88 -7.04
N SER A 100 -10.35 -8.84 -7.86
CA SER A 100 -11.22 -8.68 -9.05
C SER A 100 -10.92 -9.68 -10.17
N ASP A 101 -9.68 -10.16 -10.30
CA ASP A 101 -9.28 -11.12 -11.35
C ASP A 101 -9.60 -12.57 -10.98
N LEU A 102 -9.83 -12.85 -9.68
CA LEU A 102 -10.33 -14.15 -9.21
C LEU A 102 -11.76 -14.47 -9.72
N ASN A 103 -12.53 -13.44 -10.07
CA ASN A 103 -13.85 -13.61 -10.70
C ASN A 103 -13.75 -13.94 -12.20
N SER A 104 -12.56 -13.81 -12.80
CA SER A 104 -12.32 -14.08 -14.22
C SER A 104 -11.62 -15.42 -14.37
N LEU A 105 -12.36 -16.51 -14.16
CA LEU A 105 -11.88 -17.91 -14.29
C LEU A 105 -11.18 -18.18 -15.64
N SER A 106 -11.51 -17.40 -16.68
CA SER A 106 -10.87 -17.44 -18.00
C SER A 106 -9.41 -16.95 -18.01
N GLN A 107 -9.02 -16.02 -17.13
CA GLN A 107 -7.64 -15.53 -17.03
C GLN A 107 -6.73 -16.46 -16.23
N ILE A 108 -7.30 -17.25 -15.30
CA ILE A 108 -6.55 -18.29 -14.57
C ILE A 108 -6.07 -19.37 -15.55
N GLN A 109 -6.88 -19.73 -16.56
CA GLN A 109 -6.51 -20.75 -17.55
C GLN A 109 -5.40 -20.27 -18.51
N SER A 110 -5.40 -18.99 -18.91
CA SER A 110 -4.31 -18.42 -19.73
C SER A 110 -3.03 -18.16 -18.91
N THR A 111 -3.16 -17.89 -17.61
CA THR A 111 -2.02 -17.71 -16.69
C THR A 111 -1.35 -19.05 -16.35
N VAL A 112 -2.13 -20.13 -16.22
CA VAL A 112 -1.62 -21.50 -15.99
C VAL A 112 -0.93 -22.09 -17.22
N SER A 113 -1.35 -21.70 -18.43
CA SER A 113 -0.75 -22.21 -19.68
C SER A 113 0.46 -21.40 -20.16
N GLY A 114 0.68 -20.18 -19.65
CA GLY A 114 1.81 -19.31 -19.95
C GLY A 114 2.94 -19.31 -18.91
N LEU A 115 2.95 -20.29 -17.99
CA LEU A 115 3.93 -20.39 -16.91
C LEU A 115 5.35 -20.56 -17.48
N ASN A 116 6.23 -19.58 -17.20
CA ASN A 116 7.66 -19.72 -17.48
C ASN A 116 8.32 -20.44 -16.28
N PRO A 117 8.73 -21.71 -16.42
CA PRO A 117 9.24 -22.51 -15.30
C PRO A 117 10.52 -21.92 -14.67
N MET A 118 11.22 -21.03 -15.38
CA MET A 118 12.48 -20.42 -14.93
C MET A 118 12.30 -19.32 -13.88
N ALA A 119 11.17 -18.59 -13.88
CA ALA A 119 10.91 -17.56 -12.87
C ALA A 119 10.45 -18.19 -11.53
N ALA A 120 9.67 -19.27 -11.59
CA ALA A 120 9.16 -19.98 -10.42
C ALA A 120 10.24 -20.71 -9.60
N ILE A 121 11.40 -21.00 -10.18
CA ILE A 121 12.52 -21.65 -9.48
C ILE A 121 13.41 -20.64 -8.74
N ILE A 122 13.41 -19.37 -9.19
CA ILE A 122 14.29 -18.31 -8.67
C ILE A 122 13.52 -17.35 -7.74
N GLY A 123 12.20 -17.24 -7.92
CA GLY A 123 11.27 -16.44 -7.12
C GLY A 123 11.15 -16.88 -5.68
#